data_AF-E4ZSU6-F1
#
_entry.id   AF-E4ZSU6-F1
#
_cell.length_a   1.000
_cell.length_b   1.000
_cell.length_c   1.000
_cell.angle_alpha   90.00
_cell.angle_beta   90.00
_cell.angle_gamma   90.00
#
_symmetry.space_group_name_H-M   'P 1'
#
loop_
_entity.id
_entity.type
_entity.pdbx_description
1 polymer ?
#
loop_
_entity_poly.entity_id
_entity_poly.type
_entity_poly.pdbx_seq_one_letter_code
_entity_poly.pdbx_strand_id
1 'polypeptide(L)'
;MDISALVNHDTEAAVLPRRSLSRPTSLSASSPVTSTAKSPTVHKPTLKQMPPKRRRHDPKPIWAYREGEELPPELQQLEEQQRQQLRPPPPPPAQPHPPPSQAPPRVQASPIAHRNGPPASAHDFAHAPHPAATTELVGFERPISDSPQVYDDVSRQVCDFLWREAIGNDVVRNAIADPHVKLEVEARWGQVIDRHSNQRLRGVWESECVLKSGAMDVKFESTMTLEQHKKMNLYLNEQIQRSKAPGATRVAINYEHTREIDEFYELNQEEFKTLNPIVQRLIHAHSQTGGRSRIRVTKKKETGEVKDAIIKHRLANLEISSPRTEWDYRIGINLEIDFVRPIENLKPALEAGKTVESMQRQKDRISYAWLDAYQVDLTQVTQGMSKNHELELELDSKMLLSHADKARRKEPNQFESLITGMMNNLRVLSREMTPSAPVA
;
A
#
# COMPACT_ATOMS: atom_id res chain seq x y z
N MET A 1 37.55 1.59 -14.35
CA MET A 1 37.61 3.05 -14.56
C MET A 1 37.33 3.69 -13.22
N ASP A 2 38.28 4.47 -12.75
CA ASP A 2 38.40 4.95 -11.36
C ASP A 2 37.51 6.18 -11.13
N ILE A 3 36.64 6.13 -10.12
CA ILE A 3 35.51 7.06 -9.88
C ILE A 3 35.87 8.09 -8.79
N SER A 4 37.16 8.24 -8.47
CA SER A 4 37.64 9.08 -7.37
C SER A 4 37.89 10.56 -7.72
N ALA A 5 37.62 11.00 -8.96
CA ALA A 5 38.10 12.29 -9.46
C ALA A 5 37.04 13.40 -9.69
N LEU A 6 35.86 13.36 -9.06
CA LEU A 6 34.82 14.41 -9.23
C LEU A 6 34.36 15.06 -7.92
N VAL A 7 35.24 15.11 -6.91
CA VAL A 7 34.93 15.71 -5.61
C VAL A 7 35.82 16.92 -5.34
N ASN A 8 35.15 18.07 -5.16
CA ASN A 8 35.57 19.36 -4.59
C ASN A 8 36.06 20.46 -5.54
N HIS A 9 35.27 21.54 -5.58
CA HIS A 9 35.76 22.89 -5.34
C HIS A 9 34.67 23.76 -4.64
N ASP A 10 35.09 24.35 -3.51
CA ASP A 10 34.76 25.64 -2.87
C ASP A 10 33.31 25.89 -2.38
N THR A 11 32.97 26.02 -1.08
CA THR A 11 33.32 26.94 0.04
C THR A 11 32.72 28.36 -0.01
N GLU A 12 32.18 28.77 1.16
CA GLU A 12 31.50 30.03 1.56
C GLU A 12 29.98 30.12 1.28
N ALA A 13 29.09 30.50 2.19
CA ALA A 13 29.20 31.16 3.49
C ALA A 13 28.07 30.69 4.45
N ALA A 14 28.42 30.58 5.73
CA ALA A 14 27.54 30.20 6.82
C ALA A 14 26.70 31.39 7.33
N VAL A 15 25.39 31.19 7.52
CA VAL A 15 24.56 32.03 8.37
C VAL A 15 23.69 31.13 9.25
N LEU A 16 23.94 31.18 10.56
CA LEU A 16 23.22 30.44 11.61
C LEU A 16 21.84 31.06 11.90
N PRO A 17 20.83 30.27 12.30
CA PRO A 17 19.51 30.81 12.65
C PRO A 17 19.49 31.39 14.08
N ARG A 18 18.88 32.57 14.19
CA ARG A 18 18.64 33.30 15.43
C ARG A 18 17.55 32.61 16.25
N ARG A 19 17.90 32.10 17.43
CA ARG A 19 16.97 31.69 18.49
C ARG A 19 16.14 32.89 18.96
N SER A 20 14.83 32.73 19.07
CA SER A 20 13.99 33.58 19.92
C SER A 20 13.13 32.71 20.83
N LEU A 21 13.47 32.81 22.12
CA LEU A 21 12.69 32.34 23.25
C LEU A 21 11.51 33.29 23.48
N SER A 22 10.29 32.77 23.59
CA SER A 22 9.23 33.42 24.36
C SER A 22 8.17 32.41 24.78
N ARG A 23 8.27 32.01 26.05
CA ARG A 23 7.17 31.50 26.88
C ARG A 23 6.28 32.70 27.25
N PRO A 24 4.97 32.51 27.43
CA PRO A 24 4.49 32.57 28.81
C PRO A 24 3.44 31.50 29.18
N THR A 25 3.51 31.14 30.46
CA THR A 25 2.44 30.68 31.36
C THR A 25 1.11 31.44 31.10
N SER A 26 -0.11 30.91 31.29
CA SER A 26 -0.64 30.25 32.47
C SER A 26 -2.12 29.84 32.27
N LEU A 27 -2.49 28.71 32.87
CA LEU A 27 -3.75 28.45 33.61
C LEU A 27 -5.09 28.22 32.88
N SER A 28 -5.57 27.01 33.17
CA SER A 28 -6.92 26.44 33.15
C SER A 28 -8.07 27.35 33.57
N ALA A 29 -9.18 27.27 32.85
CA ALA A 29 -10.51 27.48 33.42
C ALA A 29 -11.55 26.55 32.78
N SER A 30 -12.43 26.05 33.63
CA SER A 30 -13.41 24.98 33.41
C SER A 30 -14.66 25.43 32.66
N SER A 31 -15.25 24.53 31.89
CA SER A 31 -16.53 24.70 31.19
C SER A 31 -17.71 24.89 32.15
N PRO A 32 -18.71 25.75 31.83
CA PRO A 32 -20.01 25.69 32.46
C PRO A 32 -20.96 24.78 31.67
N VAL A 33 -21.55 23.83 32.39
CA VAL A 33 -22.73 23.06 31.99
C VAL A 33 -23.96 23.94 32.16
N THR A 34 -24.82 24.00 31.13
CA THR A 34 -26.22 24.39 31.34
C THR A 34 -27.16 23.60 30.44
N SER A 35 -28.36 23.44 30.99
CA SER A 35 -29.35 22.40 30.77
C SER A 35 -30.39 22.74 29.70
N THR A 36 -30.95 21.69 29.10
CA THR A 36 -32.33 21.54 28.60
C THR A 36 -32.87 22.50 27.53
N ALA A 37 -33.11 21.98 26.33
CA ALA A 37 -34.19 22.41 25.46
C ALA A 37 -34.88 21.20 24.82
N LYS A 38 -36.21 21.16 24.92
CA LYS A 38 -37.11 20.14 24.38
C LYS A 38 -37.36 20.39 22.88
N SER A 39 -37.42 19.33 22.09
CA SER A 39 -37.91 19.36 20.69
C SER A 39 -39.21 18.54 20.58
N PRO A 40 -40.19 18.94 19.73
CA PRO A 40 -41.34 18.11 19.42
C PRO A 40 -41.12 17.22 18.16
N THR A 41 -41.43 15.93 18.35
CA THR A 41 -42.04 14.88 17.48
C THR A 41 -42.36 15.23 16.00
N VAL A 42 -42.30 14.36 14.98
CA VAL A 42 -42.52 12.90 14.81
C VAL A 42 -41.84 12.43 13.49
N HIS A 43 -41.25 11.23 13.41
CA HIS A 43 -41.40 10.27 12.29
C HIS A 43 -40.99 8.86 12.77
N LYS A 44 -41.87 7.87 12.57
CA LYS A 44 -41.69 6.45 12.96
C LYS A 44 -40.79 5.71 11.95
N PRO A 45 -39.95 4.77 12.43
CA PRO A 45 -39.84 3.49 11.75
C PRO A 45 -40.00 2.29 12.69
N THR A 46 -40.55 1.22 12.11
CA THR A 46 -40.79 -0.12 12.65
C THR A 46 -39.54 -0.75 13.27
N LEU A 47 -39.62 -1.06 14.58
CA LEU A 47 -38.59 -1.80 15.32
C LEU A 47 -39.01 -3.26 15.52
N LYS A 48 -38.08 -4.16 15.16
CA LYS A 48 -38.01 -5.54 15.69
C LYS A 48 -38.04 -5.46 17.22
N GLN A 49 -38.89 -6.28 17.86
CA GLN A 49 -39.03 -6.29 19.31
C GLN A 49 -37.69 -6.60 19.98
N MET A 50 -37.16 -5.65 20.74
CA MET A 50 -36.05 -5.89 21.65
C MET A 50 -36.54 -6.79 22.81
N PRO A 51 -35.70 -7.70 23.33
CA PRO A 51 -36.07 -8.48 24.50
C PRO A 51 -36.34 -7.55 25.69
N PRO A 52 -37.31 -7.90 26.56
CA PRO A 52 -37.69 -7.06 27.68
C PRO A 52 -36.48 -6.74 28.57
N LYS A 53 -36.36 -5.47 28.99
CA LYS A 53 -35.35 -5.05 29.97
C LYS A 53 -35.56 -5.85 31.26
N ARG A 54 -34.49 -6.49 31.74
CA ARG A 54 -34.47 -7.26 33.00
C ARG A 54 -35.00 -6.40 34.14
N ARG A 55 -35.88 -6.97 34.97
CA ARG A 55 -36.42 -6.26 36.13
C ARG A 55 -35.33 -6.20 37.20
N ARG A 56 -35.38 -5.17 38.05
CA ARG A 56 -34.39 -4.91 39.11
C ARG A 56 -34.22 -6.07 40.10
N HIS A 57 -35.14 -7.04 40.10
CA HIS A 57 -35.16 -8.20 40.99
C HIS A 57 -34.84 -9.53 40.28
N ASP A 58 -34.45 -9.51 38.99
CA ASP A 58 -34.06 -10.74 38.31
C ASP A 58 -32.70 -11.23 38.86
N PRO A 59 -32.55 -12.53 39.19
CA PRO A 59 -31.30 -13.08 39.71
C PRO A 59 -30.17 -12.88 38.71
N LYS A 60 -28.92 -12.71 39.16
CA LYS A 60 -27.78 -12.56 38.25
C LYS A 60 -27.70 -13.80 37.33
N PRO A 61 -27.37 -13.65 36.03
CA PRO A 61 -27.14 -14.79 35.16
C PRO A 61 -25.80 -15.45 35.53
N ILE A 62 -25.64 -16.73 35.20
CA ILE A 62 -24.50 -17.55 35.65
C ILE A 62 -23.12 -16.94 35.29
N TRP A 63 -23.00 -16.28 34.14
CA TRP A 63 -21.77 -15.62 33.68
C TRP A 63 -21.42 -14.32 34.45
N ALA A 64 -22.33 -13.82 35.29
CA ALA A 64 -22.13 -12.59 36.08
C ALA A 64 -21.74 -12.85 37.54
N TYR A 65 -21.61 -14.13 37.94
CA TYR A 65 -21.04 -14.51 39.24
C TYR A 65 -19.52 -14.58 39.15
N ARG A 66 -18.83 -14.08 40.19
CA ARG A 66 -17.36 -14.18 40.28
C ARG A 66 -16.96 -15.54 40.84
N GLU A 67 -15.75 -15.98 40.51
CA GLU A 67 -15.16 -17.22 41.05
C GLU A 67 -15.10 -17.15 42.59
N GLY A 68 -15.82 -18.04 43.27
CA GLY A 68 -15.97 -18.07 44.74
C GLY A 68 -17.25 -17.44 45.32
N GLU A 69 -18.12 -16.85 44.50
CA GLU A 69 -19.45 -16.36 44.93
C GLU A 69 -20.44 -17.54 45.00
N GLU A 70 -21.16 -17.70 46.11
CA GLU A 70 -22.15 -18.79 46.25
C GLU A 70 -23.30 -18.64 45.23
N LEU A 71 -23.44 -19.65 44.37
CA LEU A 71 -24.50 -19.70 43.38
C LEU A 71 -25.85 -20.11 44.02
N PRO A 72 -26.98 -19.54 43.60
CA PRO A 72 -28.30 -20.02 43.97
C PRO A 72 -28.53 -21.49 43.55
N PRO A 73 -29.35 -22.26 44.29
CA PRO A 73 -29.57 -23.69 44.04
C PRO A 73 -29.99 -24.03 42.60
N GLU A 74 -30.78 -23.16 41.97
CA GLU A 74 -31.26 -23.33 40.59
C GLU A 74 -30.12 -23.23 39.57
N LEU A 75 -29.12 -22.37 39.81
CA LEU A 75 -27.98 -22.22 38.92
C LEU A 75 -26.92 -23.30 39.13
N GLN A 76 -26.77 -23.80 40.37
CA GLN A 76 -25.92 -24.96 40.66
C GLN A 76 -26.40 -26.21 39.91
N GLN A 77 -27.71 -26.46 39.86
CA GLN A 77 -28.29 -27.57 39.09
C GLN A 77 -28.04 -27.43 37.58
N LEU A 78 -28.10 -26.20 37.05
CA LEU A 78 -27.85 -25.93 35.63
C LEU A 78 -26.37 -26.18 35.25
N GLU A 79 -25.45 -25.82 36.15
CA GLU A 79 -24.01 -26.08 35.99
C GLU A 79 -23.70 -27.59 36.06
N GLU A 80 -24.32 -28.31 37.00
CA GLU A 80 -24.19 -29.77 37.08
C GLU A 80 -24.76 -30.47 35.85
N GLN A 81 -25.89 -30.02 35.31
CA GLN A 81 -26.45 -30.55 34.06
C GLN A 81 -25.51 -30.32 32.87
N GLN A 82 -24.92 -29.13 32.73
CA GLN A 82 -23.92 -28.88 31.68
C GLN A 82 -22.66 -29.74 31.85
N ARG A 83 -22.17 -29.91 33.09
CA ARG A 83 -21.02 -30.82 33.36
C ARG A 83 -21.32 -32.27 33.05
N GLN A 84 -22.57 -32.73 33.24
CA GLN A 84 -22.97 -34.09 32.90
C GLN A 84 -23.08 -34.31 31.38
N GLN A 85 -23.49 -33.30 30.62
CA GLN A 85 -23.55 -33.37 29.15
C GLN A 85 -22.16 -33.35 28.47
N LEU A 86 -21.14 -32.81 29.15
CA LEU A 86 -19.77 -32.71 28.63
C LEU A 86 -18.86 -33.87 29.04
N ARG A 87 -19.36 -34.89 29.74
CA ARG A 87 -18.54 -36.05 30.14
C ARG A 87 -18.36 -37.02 28.96
N PRO A 88 -17.11 -37.31 28.53
CA PRO A 88 -16.87 -38.39 27.57
C PRO A 88 -17.20 -39.77 28.19
N PRO A 89 -17.62 -40.75 27.38
CA PRO A 89 -17.93 -42.10 27.88
C PRO A 89 -16.67 -42.80 28.42
N PRO A 90 -16.81 -43.70 29.41
CA PRO A 90 -15.67 -44.42 29.99
C PRO A 90 -15.05 -45.39 28.97
N PRO A 91 -13.72 -45.59 28.99
CA PRO A 91 -13.06 -46.56 28.12
C PRO A 91 -13.44 -48.00 28.49
N PRO A 92 -13.45 -48.94 27.53
CA PRO A 92 -13.75 -50.34 27.80
C PRO A 92 -12.67 -51.02 28.66
N PRO A 93 -13.02 -52.05 29.46
CA PRO A 93 -12.09 -52.70 30.38
C PRO A 93 -10.99 -53.46 29.63
N ALA A 94 -9.74 -53.27 30.08
CA ALA A 94 -8.53 -53.90 29.55
C ALA A 94 -8.53 -55.43 29.75
N GLN A 95 -8.17 -56.17 28.69
CA GLN A 95 -7.94 -57.60 28.76
C GLN A 95 -6.57 -57.92 29.40
N PRO A 96 -6.45 -59.01 30.18
CA PRO A 96 -5.21 -59.37 30.88
C PRO A 96 -4.15 -59.98 29.95
N HIS A 97 -2.90 -59.52 30.12
CA HIS A 97 -1.70 -60.09 29.47
C HIS A 97 -1.27 -61.42 30.11
N PRO A 98 -0.72 -62.40 29.33
CA PRO A 98 -0.08 -63.59 29.88
C PRO A 98 1.40 -63.36 30.28
N PRO A 99 1.99 -64.23 31.14
CA PRO A 99 3.25 -63.99 31.86
C PRO A 99 4.52 -64.35 31.05
N PRO A 100 5.73 -63.99 31.53
CA PRO A 100 6.95 -63.97 30.73
C PRO A 100 7.64 -65.34 30.69
N SER A 101 8.29 -65.65 29.57
CA SER A 101 9.24 -66.76 29.45
C SER A 101 10.59 -66.29 28.94
N GLN A 102 11.60 -66.99 29.44
CA GLN A 102 12.99 -66.59 29.65
C GLN A 102 13.81 -66.40 28.36
N ALA A 103 14.80 -65.50 28.43
CA ALA A 103 15.83 -65.28 27.42
C ALA A 103 16.82 -66.46 27.34
N PRO A 104 17.50 -66.65 26.18
CA PRO A 104 18.98 -66.57 26.19
C PRO A 104 19.51 -65.85 24.91
N PRO A 105 20.84 -65.73 24.66
CA PRO A 105 21.48 -64.42 24.62
C PRO A 105 21.87 -63.93 23.21
N ARG A 106 22.12 -62.62 23.20
CA ARG A 106 22.62 -61.73 22.15
C ARG A 106 23.82 -62.29 21.36
N VAL A 107 23.74 -62.20 20.03
CA VAL A 107 24.91 -62.20 19.13
C VAL A 107 24.81 -60.97 18.22
N GLN A 108 25.90 -60.21 18.16
CA GLN A 108 26.08 -59.00 17.35
C GLN A 108 26.29 -59.36 15.87
N ALA A 109 25.66 -58.61 14.95
CA ALA A 109 26.21 -58.24 13.64
C ALA A 109 25.25 -57.29 12.90
N SER A 110 25.71 -56.09 12.55
CA SER A 110 25.24 -55.32 11.38
C SER A 110 25.76 -56.02 10.08
N PRO A 111 25.47 -55.62 8.82
CA PRO A 111 24.60 -54.57 8.26
C PRO A 111 23.83 -55.02 6.95
N ILE A 112 23.24 -54.08 6.19
CA ILE A 112 22.83 -54.18 4.74
C ILE A 112 21.53 -54.98 4.46
N ALA A 113 20.37 -54.36 4.18
CA ALA A 113 19.85 -53.68 2.97
C ALA A 113 18.96 -54.56 2.05
N HIS A 114 17.97 -53.89 1.43
CA HIS A 114 17.11 -54.26 0.28
C HIS A 114 15.80 -55.02 0.53
N ARG A 115 14.68 -54.42 0.06
CA ARG A 115 13.82 -54.91 -1.05
C ARG A 115 12.44 -54.19 -1.00
N ASN A 116 12.21 -53.17 -1.84
CA ASN A 116 11.54 -53.20 -3.16
C ASN A 116 10.10 -53.78 -3.20
N GLY A 117 9.13 -52.90 -3.50
CA GLY A 117 7.76 -53.17 -4.00
C GLY A 117 6.99 -51.85 -4.25
N PRO A 118 6.06 -51.75 -5.24
CA PRO A 118 6.08 -50.76 -6.34
C PRO A 118 5.08 -49.57 -6.23
N PRO A 119 5.12 -48.58 -7.17
CA PRO A 119 4.61 -47.22 -6.95
C PRO A 119 3.19 -46.98 -7.49
N ALA A 120 2.53 -45.94 -6.97
CA ALA A 120 1.40 -45.29 -7.61
C ALA A 120 1.57 -43.76 -7.58
N SER A 121 1.15 -43.15 -8.68
CA SER A 121 1.54 -41.86 -9.23
C SER A 121 1.11 -40.59 -8.46
N ALA A 122 2.05 -39.64 -8.41
CA ALA A 122 1.91 -38.21 -8.74
C ALA A 122 0.62 -37.48 -8.35
N HIS A 123 0.71 -36.65 -7.32
CA HIS A 123 0.80 -35.19 -7.42
C HIS A 123 0.54 -34.63 -6.03
N ASP A 124 1.58 -34.26 -5.28
CA ASP A 124 1.40 -33.35 -4.16
C ASP A 124 2.66 -32.56 -3.85
N PHE A 125 2.40 -31.34 -3.44
CA PHE A 125 3.26 -30.18 -3.41
C PHE A 125 4.49 -30.39 -2.52
N ALA A 126 5.68 -30.29 -3.12
CA ALA A 126 6.92 -30.14 -2.38
C ALA A 126 6.92 -28.77 -1.70
N HIS A 127 6.64 -28.76 -0.39
CA HIS A 127 7.08 -27.71 0.50
C HIS A 127 8.60 -27.56 0.39
N ALA A 128 9.03 -26.40 -0.08
CA ALA A 128 10.43 -25.99 -0.05
C ALA A 128 10.94 -25.95 1.41
N PRO A 129 12.24 -26.24 1.64
CA PRO A 129 12.80 -26.32 2.99
C PRO A 129 12.88 -24.92 3.61
N HIS A 130 12.31 -24.77 4.81
CA HIS A 130 12.48 -23.58 5.65
C HIS A 130 13.97 -23.40 6.02
N PRO A 131 14.61 -22.25 5.73
CA PRO A 131 15.86 -21.90 6.36
C PRO A 131 15.62 -21.04 7.60
N ALA A 132 16.41 -21.33 8.63
CA ALA A 132 16.62 -20.60 9.87
C ALA A 132 15.40 -20.46 10.80
N ALA A 133 15.47 -21.19 11.91
CA ALA A 133 14.72 -20.88 13.12
C ALA A 133 15.07 -19.46 13.58
N THR A 134 14.22 -18.49 13.24
CA THR A 134 14.05 -17.32 14.08
C THR A 134 13.30 -17.77 15.33
N THR A 135 13.89 -17.52 16.49
CA THR A 135 13.22 -17.60 17.80
C THR A 135 12.19 -16.47 17.92
N GLU A 136 11.36 -16.30 16.91
CA GLU A 136 10.27 -15.33 16.88
C GLU A 136 9.06 -15.92 17.58
N LEU A 137 8.23 -15.04 18.11
CA LEU A 137 7.14 -15.29 19.05
C LEU A 137 5.97 -16.06 18.41
N VAL A 138 6.21 -17.25 17.83
CA VAL A 138 5.23 -18.06 17.11
C VAL A 138 3.94 -18.18 17.94
N GLY A 139 2.91 -17.46 17.51
CA GLY A 139 1.56 -17.51 18.10
C GLY A 139 1.12 -16.24 18.83
N PHE A 140 2.01 -15.31 19.17
CA PHE A 140 1.63 -14.04 19.81
C PHE A 140 1.09 -13.02 18.80
N GLU A 141 1.38 -13.18 17.51
CA GLU A 141 0.90 -12.29 16.47
C GLU A 141 -0.57 -12.53 16.13
N ARG A 142 -1.13 -13.69 16.51
CA ARG A 142 -2.49 -14.07 16.16
C ARG A 142 -3.51 -13.35 17.07
N PRO A 143 -4.53 -12.71 16.49
CA PRO A 143 -5.60 -12.10 17.27
C PRO A 143 -6.52 -13.17 17.88
N ILE A 144 -7.47 -12.74 18.71
CA ILE A 144 -8.50 -13.61 19.33
C ILE A 144 -9.27 -14.47 18.32
N SER A 145 -9.38 -14.03 17.06
CA SER A 145 -10.05 -14.78 15.98
C SER A 145 -9.19 -15.87 15.35
N ASP A 146 -7.95 -16.05 15.82
CA ASP A 146 -6.92 -16.94 15.23
C ASP A 146 -6.60 -16.62 13.76
N SER A 147 -6.93 -15.41 13.29
CA SER A 147 -6.67 -14.99 11.92
C SER A 147 -5.17 -14.98 11.66
N PRO A 148 -4.68 -15.56 10.54
CA PRO A 148 -3.25 -15.64 10.26
C PRO A 148 -2.63 -14.26 9.96
N GLN A 149 -3.45 -13.28 9.60
CA GLN A 149 -3.03 -11.91 9.35
C GLN A 149 -4.17 -10.96 9.73
N VAL A 150 -3.81 -9.82 10.33
CA VAL A 150 -4.71 -8.69 10.57
C VAL A 150 -4.31 -7.58 9.61
N TYR A 151 -5.29 -6.94 8.99
CA TYR A 151 -5.02 -5.83 8.08
C TYR A 151 -4.59 -4.57 8.86
N ASP A 152 -3.73 -3.79 8.24
CA ASP A 152 -3.38 -2.44 8.68
C ASP A 152 -4.41 -1.45 8.12
N ASP A 153 -4.94 -0.55 8.96
CA ASP A 153 -6.04 0.35 8.57
C ASP A 153 -5.68 1.29 7.40
N VAL A 154 -4.43 1.73 7.31
CA VAL A 154 -3.99 2.57 6.18
C VAL A 154 -3.98 1.74 4.90
N SER A 155 -3.32 0.56 4.93
CA SER A 155 -3.27 -0.35 3.78
C SER A 155 -4.66 -0.80 3.34
N ARG A 156 -5.57 -1.04 4.30
CA ARG A 156 -6.95 -1.39 4.00
C ARG A 156 -7.71 -0.25 3.32
N GLN A 157 -7.53 0.99 3.76
CA GLN A 157 -8.12 2.15 3.08
C GLN A 157 -7.57 2.33 1.67
N VAL A 158 -6.31 2.00 1.41
CA VAL A 158 -5.76 1.97 0.05
C VAL A 158 -6.44 0.88 -0.79
N CYS A 159 -6.66 -0.31 -0.23
CA CYS A 159 -7.42 -1.37 -0.90
C CYS A 159 -8.83 -0.91 -1.26
N ASP A 160 -9.56 -0.32 -0.32
CA ASP A 160 -10.91 0.16 -0.54
C ASP A 160 -10.95 1.31 -1.56
N PHE A 161 -9.94 2.19 -1.56
CA PHE A 161 -9.77 3.24 -2.56
C PHE A 161 -9.57 2.68 -3.97
N LEU A 162 -8.58 1.80 -4.18
CA LEU A 162 -8.35 1.16 -5.48
C LEU A 162 -9.58 0.35 -5.92
N TRP A 163 -10.27 -0.28 -4.98
CA TRP A 163 -11.49 -1.01 -5.26
C TRP A 163 -12.60 -0.10 -5.76
N ARG A 164 -12.88 0.98 -5.03
CA ARG A 164 -13.97 1.91 -5.38
C ARG A 164 -13.72 2.63 -6.70
N GLU A 165 -12.51 3.13 -6.90
CA GLU A 165 -12.22 4.02 -8.02
C GLU A 165 -11.94 3.27 -9.34
N ALA A 166 -11.37 2.06 -9.27
CA ALA A 166 -10.96 1.31 -10.46
C ALA A 166 -11.57 -0.09 -10.56
N ILE A 167 -11.38 -0.96 -9.56
CA ILE A 167 -11.68 -2.39 -9.71
C ILE A 167 -13.19 -2.66 -9.70
N GLY A 168 -13.92 -2.09 -8.77
CA GLY A 168 -15.37 -2.17 -8.66
C GLY A 168 -16.10 -1.17 -9.55
N ASN A 169 -15.37 -0.35 -10.31
CA ASN A 169 -15.94 0.66 -11.20
C ASN A 169 -16.10 0.10 -12.61
N ASP A 170 -17.33 -0.27 -12.98
CA ASP A 170 -17.63 -0.86 -14.29
C ASP A 170 -17.24 0.04 -15.46
N VAL A 171 -17.32 1.38 -15.32
CA VAL A 171 -16.93 2.29 -16.40
C VAL A 171 -15.43 2.18 -16.67
N VAL A 172 -14.63 2.15 -15.61
CA VAL A 172 -13.17 1.98 -15.71
C VAL A 172 -12.81 0.58 -16.21
N ARG A 173 -13.47 -0.46 -15.68
CA ARG A 173 -13.27 -1.86 -16.12
C ARG A 173 -13.59 -2.05 -17.60
N ASN A 174 -14.64 -1.42 -18.10
CA ASN A 174 -14.99 -1.48 -19.51
C ASN A 174 -14.04 -0.64 -20.37
N ALA A 175 -13.47 0.46 -19.84
CA ALA A 175 -12.45 1.23 -20.55
C ALA A 175 -11.17 0.42 -20.75
N ILE A 176 -10.66 -0.24 -19.70
CA ILE A 176 -9.43 -1.06 -19.75
C ILE A 176 -9.60 -2.42 -20.41
N ALA A 177 -10.83 -2.77 -20.83
CA ALA A 177 -11.05 -3.93 -21.70
C ALA A 177 -10.55 -3.66 -23.14
N ASP A 178 -10.40 -2.39 -23.50
CA ASP A 178 -9.68 -1.96 -24.70
C ASP A 178 -8.18 -2.17 -24.50
N PRO A 179 -7.48 -2.92 -25.38
CA PRO A 179 -6.05 -3.17 -25.23
C PRO A 179 -5.18 -1.90 -25.31
N HIS A 180 -5.72 -0.80 -25.84
CA HIS A 180 -5.05 0.50 -25.91
C HIS A 180 -5.26 1.35 -24.65
N VAL A 181 -5.92 0.84 -23.62
CA VAL A 181 -6.17 1.57 -22.38
C VAL A 181 -5.59 0.78 -21.21
N LYS A 182 -4.57 1.34 -20.58
CA LYS A 182 -3.87 0.74 -19.45
C LYS A 182 -4.28 1.44 -18.16
N LEU A 183 -4.55 0.66 -17.12
CA LEU A 183 -4.65 1.19 -15.76
C LEU A 183 -3.24 1.42 -15.24
N GLU A 184 -2.98 2.57 -14.65
CA GLU A 184 -1.72 2.88 -13.97
C GLU A 184 -2.05 3.20 -12.50
N VAL A 185 -1.42 2.49 -11.58
CA VAL A 185 -1.48 2.75 -10.14
C VAL A 185 -0.07 3.08 -9.67
N GLU A 186 0.12 4.31 -9.24
CA GLU A 186 1.43 4.84 -8.86
C GLU A 186 1.33 5.54 -7.50
N ALA A 187 2.34 5.35 -6.67
CA ALA A 187 2.53 6.06 -5.42
C ALA A 187 3.72 7.01 -5.56
N ARG A 188 3.55 8.25 -5.09
CA ARG A 188 4.59 9.28 -5.11
C ARG A 188 4.96 9.69 -3.70
N TRP A 189 6.25 9.94 -3.49
CA TRP A 189 6.74 10.62 -2.30
C TRP A 189 6.78 12.12 -2.53
N GLY A 190 6.40 12.87 -1.51
CA GLY A 190 6.34 14.32 -1.59
C GLY A 190 5.85 14.92 -0.29
N GLN A 191 5.24 16.09 -0.35
CA GLN A 191 4.65 16.74 0.82
C GLN A 191 3.23 17.19 0.49
N VAL A 192 2.30 16.92 1.41
CA VAL A 192 0.98 17.55 1.37
C VAL A 192 1.15 18.95 1.94
N ILE A 193 0.89 19.99 1.15
CA ILE A 193 1.06 21.39 1.51
C ILE A 193 -0.31 22.01 1.75
N ASP A 194 -0.49 22.66 2.89
CA ASP A 194 -1.64 23.53 3.14
C ASP A 194 -1.49 24.81 2.30
N ARG A 195 -2.49 25.13 1.48
CA ARG A 195 -2.44 26.27 0.55
C ARG A 195 -2.49 27.61 1.26
N HIS A 196 -3.04 27.67 2.47
CA HIS A 196 -3.09 28.92 3.24
C HIS A 196 -1.72 29.28 3.82
N SER A 197 -1.07 28.33 4.48
CA SER A 197 0.26 28.55 5.08
C SER A 197 1.41 28.35 4.09
N ASN A 198 1.17 27.66 2.97
CA ASN A 198 2.19 27.16 2.04
C ASN A 198 3.29 26.36 2.75
N GLN A 199 2.91 25.68 3.83
CA GLN A 199 3.77 24.78 4.61
C GLN A 199 3.27 23.35 4.51
N ARG A 200 4.14 22.39 4.78
CA ARG A 200 3.74 20.99 4.91
C ARG A 200 2.63 20.88 5.96
N LEU A 201 1.54 20.23 5.59
CA LEU A 201 0.37 20.01 6.42
C LEU A 201 0.78 19.28 7.69
N ARG A 202 0.48 19.90 8.82
CA ARG A 202 0.60 19.31 10.16
C ARG A 202 -0.75 19.45 10.85
N GLY A 203 -1.10 18.46 11.65
CA GLY A 203 -2.35 18.46 12.39
C GLY A 203 -2.22 17.74 13.72
N VAL A 204 -3.36 17.33 14.27
CA VAL A 204 -3.44 16.67 15.59
C VAL A 204 -3.06 15.19 15.57
N TRP A 205 -2.64 14.65 14.41
CA TRP A 205 -2.21 13.26 14.26
C TRP A 205 -0.68 13.14 14.33
N GLU A 206 -0.20 12.10 15.00
CA GLU A 206 1.23 11.83 15.18
C GLU A 206 1.70 10.57 14.42
N SER A 207 0.78 9.86 13.77
CA SER A 207 1.05 8.64 12.99
C SER A 207 0.61 8.79 11.54
N GLU A 208 1.07 7.84 10.70
CA GLU A 208 0.64 7.72 9.31
C GLU A 208 -0.89 7.62 9.23
N CYS A 209 -1.54 8.43 8.39
CA CYS A 209 -2.99 8.42 8.25
C CYS A 209 -3.44 8.88 6.85
N VAL A 210 -4.58 8.34 6.41
CA VAL A 210 -5.22 8.74 5.15
C VAL A 210 -5.94 10.06 5.34
N LEU A 211 -5.71 11.01 4.43
CA LEU A 211 -6.33 12.33 4.45
C LEU A 211 -7.60 12.35 3.60
N LYS A 212 -8.63 13.04 4.09
CA LYS A 212 -9.79 13.43 3.29
C LYS A 212 -9.49 14.75 2.56
N SER A 213 -8.50 14.71 1.66
CA SER A 213 -7.96 15.88 0.97
C SER A 213 -9.01 16.71 0.23
N GLY A 214 -10.06 16.08 -0.33
CA GLY A 214 -11.17 16.78 -0.98
C GLY A 214 -11.98 17.70 -0.06
N ALA A 215 -11.83 17.57 1.26
CA ALA A 215 -12.44 18.45 2.27
C ALA A 215 -11.43 19.47 2.84
N MET A 216 -10.22 19.55 2.29
CA MET A 216 -9.13 20.39 2.78
C MET A 216 -8.58 21.25 1.64
N ASP A 217 -8.13 22.48 1.93
CA ASP A 217 -7.47 23.33 0.93
C ASP A 217 -5.98 22.99 0.84
N VAL A 218 -5.68 21.84 0.25
CA VAL A 218 -4.31 21.31 0.16
C VAL A 218 -3.86 21.11 -1.29
N LYS A 219 -2.53 21.06 -1.48
CA LYS A 219 -1.88 20.55 -2.69
C LYS A 219 -0.87 19.49 -2.29
N PHE A 220 -0.41 18.70 -3.24
CA PHE A 220 0.71 17.78 -3.03
C PHE A 220 1.83 18.18 -3.96
N GLU A 221 3.03 18.28 -3.42
CA GLU A 221 4.23 18.59 -4.16
C GLU A 221 5.12 17.35 -4.19
N SER A 222 5.21 16.75 -5.38
CA SER A 222 6.08 15.60 -5.65
C SER A 222 7.47 16.11 -5.99
N THR A 223 8.23 16.50 -4.98
CA THR A 223 9.59 17.02 -5.15
C THR A 223 10.46 16.59 -3.98
N MET A 224 11.74 16.40 -4.25
CA MET A 224 12.77 16.19 -3.23
C MET A 224 14.02 17.00 -3.54
N THR A 225 14.85 17.21 -2.52
CA THR A 225 16.12 17.91 -2.72
C THR A 225 17.09 17.04 -3.52
N LEU A 226 18.09 17.67 -4.16
CA LEU A 226 19.16 16.95 -4.86
C LEU A 226 19.92 16.00 -3.92
N GLU A 227 20.10 16.39 -2.65
CA GLU A 227 20.74 15.56 -1.64
C GLU A 227 19.90 14.31 -1.31
N GLN A 228 18.59 14.48 -1.11
CA GLN A 228 17.67 13.36 -0.94
C GLN A 228 17.69 12.43 -2.15
N HIS A 229 17.63 12.99 -3.37
CA HIS A 229 17.71 12.21 -4.60
C HIS A 229 19.01 11.39 -4.68
N LYS A 230 20.16 12.02 -4.39
CA LYS A 230 21.47 11.34 -4.38
C LYS A 230 21.52 10.23 -3.34
N LYS A 231 21.06 10.50 -2.11
CA LYS A 231 21.00 9.49 -1.04
C LYS A 231 20.10 8.31 -1.43
N MET A 232 18.96 8.55 -2.09
CA MET A 232 18.04 7.48 -2.50
C MET A 232 18.70 6.60 -3.55
N ASN A 233 19.35 7.23 -4.52
CA ASN A 233 20.07 6.52 -5.56
C ASN A 233 21.15 5.60 -4.98
N LEU A 234 21.93 6.08 -4.02
CA LEU A 234 22.95 5.26 -3.36
C LEU A 234 22.33 4.07 -2.61
N TYR A 235 21.26 4.32 -1.85
CA TYR A 235 20.56 3.26 -1.12
C TYR A 235 19.97 2.19 -2.05
N LEU A 236 19.25 2.59 -3.11
CA LEU A 236 18.64 1.65 -4.04
C LEU A 236 19.69 0.85 -4.83
N ASN A 237 20.79 1.48 -5.23
CA ASN A 237 21.92 0.77 -5.84
C ASN A 237 22.54 -0.27 -4.90
N GLU A 238 22.66 0.04 -3.61
CA GLU A 238 23.10 -0.92 -2.61
C GLU A 238 22.12 -2.11 -2.50
N GLN A 239 20.81 -1.86 -2.51
CA GLN A 239 19.82 -2.93 -2.49
C GLN A 239 19.93 -3.86 -3.70
N ILE A 240 20.24 -3.33 -4.89
CA ILE A 240 20.52 -4.16 -6.07
C ILE A 240 21.71 -5.09 -5.80
N GLN A 241 22.84 -4.54 -5.35
CA GLN A 241 24.06 -5.34 -5.11
C GLN A 241 23.79 -6.45 -4.10
N ARG A 242 23.09 -6.14 -3.01
CA ARG A 242 22.68 -7.12 -1.99
C ARG A 242 21.75 -8.19 -2.57
N SER A 243 20.80 -7.83 -3.43
CA SER A 243 19.86 -8.77 -4.06
C SER A 243 20.52 -9.75 -5.04
N LYS A 244 21.69 -9.41 -5.58
CA LYS A 244 22.44 -10.21 -6.56
C LYS A 244 23.66 -10.91 -5.97
N ALA A 245 23.91 -10.73 -4.67
CA ALA A 245 25.05 -11.34 -3.99
C ALA A 245 24.89 -12.89 -3.94
N PRO A 246 26.01 -13.65 -3.95
CA PRO A 246 25.96 -15.10 -3.78
C PRO A 246 25.27 -15.47 -2.45
N GLY A 247 24.27 -16.35 -2.51
CA GLY A 247 23.50 -16.74 -1.32
C GLY A 247 22.46 -15.72 -0.87
N ALA A 248 22.14 -14.70 -1.68
CA ALA A 248 21.06 -13.77 -1.39
C ALA A 248 19.73 -14.52 -1.23
N THR A 249 19.02 -14.21 -0.15
CA THR A 249 17.69 -14.77 0.15
C THR A 249 16.54 -13.99 -0.48
N ARG A 250 16.83 -12.76 -0.95
CA ARG A 250 15.87 -11.85 -1.57
C ARG A 250 15.86 -12.05 -3.09
N VAL A 251 14.70 -11.83 -3.71
CA VAL A 251 14.54 -11.80 -5.18
C VAL A 251 15.38 -10.69 -5.80
N ALA A 252 16.05 -10.98 -6.91
CA ALA A 252 16.90 -10.04 -7.62
C ALA A 252 16.12 -8.79 -8.05
N ILE A 253 16.76 -7.62 -7.91
CA ILE A 253 16.22 -6.33 -8.36
C ILE A 253 16.83 -5.99 -9.73
N ASN A 254 15.97 -5.74 -10.69
CA ASN A 254 16.31 -5.30 -12.05
C ASN A 254 16.56 -3.79 -12.08
N TYR A 255 17.45 -3.36 -12.98
CA TYR A 255 17.88 -1.98 -13.11
C TYR A 255 17.81 -1.54 -14.57
N GLU A 256 17.24 -0.37 -14.82
CA GLU A 256 17.24 0.28 -16.13
C GLU A 256 17.50 1.78 -15.98
N HIS A 257 18.25 2.37 -16.92
CA HIS A 257 18.52 3.80 -16.97
C HIS A 257 18.11 4.34 -18.33
N THR A 258 17.13 5.24 -18.35
CA THR A 258 16.59 5.82 -19.58
C THR A 258 16.70 7.34 -19.58
N ARG A 259 16.85 7.90 -20.78
CA ARG A 259 16.74 9.34 -21.01
C ARG A 259 15.70 9.61 -22.08
N GLU A 260 14.71 10.40 -21.70
CA GLU A 260 13.51 10.61 -22.49
C GLU A 260 13.21 12.10 -22.61
N ILE A 261 12.52 12.47 -23.68
CA ILE A 261 11.97 13.80 -23.89
C ILE A 261 10.47 13.65 -24.04
N ASP A 262 9.72 14.28 -23.12
CA ASP A 262 8.27 14.40 -23.24
C ASP A 262 7.93 15.72 -23.95
N GLU A 263 7.13 15.60 -25.01
CA GLU A 263 6.47 16.70 -25.71
C GLU A 263 4.96 16.61 -25.52
N PHE A 264 4.29 17.75 -25.47
CA PHE A 264 2.85 17.84 -25.25
C PHE A 264 2.14 18.49 -26.41
N TYR A 265 1.00 17.91 -26.77
CA TYR A 265 0.14 18.36 -27.84
C TYR A 265 -1.30 18.50 -27.35
N GLU A 266 -2.02 19.43 -27.96
CA GLU A 266 -3.44 19.63 -27.69
C GLU A 266 -4.25 18.43 -28.20
N LEU A 267 -5.26 18.04 -27.43
CA LEU A 267 -6.25 17.05 -27.86
C LEU A 267 -7.44 17.80 -28.46
N ASN A 268 -7.41 18.06 -29.75
CA ASN A 268 -8.47 18.74 -30.47
C ASN A 268 -9.68 17.82 -30.68
N GLN A 269 -10.77 18.40 -31.18
CA GLN A 269 -12.03 17.69 -31.36
C GLN A 269 -11.92 16.53 -32.37
N GLU A 270 -11.06 16.64 -33.38
CA GLU A 270 -10.84 15.58 -34.36
C GLU A 270 -10.16 14.37 -33.73
N GLU A 271 -9.04 14.57 -33.02
CA GLU A 271 -8.34 13.49 -32.31
C GLU A 271 -9.23 12.88 -31.22
N PHE A 272 -9.95 13.71 -30.47
CA PHE A 272 -10.87 13.27 -29.42
C PHE A 272 -11.96 12.32 -29.91
N LYS A 273 -12.56 12.60 -31.08
CA LYS A 273 -13.62 11.76 -31.67
C LYS A 273 -13.12 10.37 -32.07
N THR A 274 -11.82 10.16 -32.21
CA THR A 274 -11.24 8.86 -32.57
C THR A 274 -11.09 7.91 -31.38
N LEU A 275 -11.16 8.43 -30.15
CA LEU A 275 -11.01 7.62 -28.95
C LEU A 275 -12.21 6.70 -28.74
N ASN A 276 -12.04 5.64 -27.97
CA ASN A 276 -13.16 4.77 -27.57
C ASN A 276 -14.28 5.60 -26.89
N PRO A 277 -15.58 5.35 -27.18
CA PRO A 277 -16.69 6.09 -26.58
C PRO A 277 -16.67 6.15 -25.05
N ILE A 278 -16.17 5.12 -24.37
CA ILE A 278 -16.06 5.09 -22.91
C ILE A 278 -15.01 6.10 -22.45
N VAL A 279 -13.84 6.11 -23.10
CA VAL A 279 -12.74 7.06 -22.84
C VAL A 279 -13.19 8.50 -23.14
N GLN A 280 -13.92 8.70 -24.24
CA GLN A 280 -14.50 10.02 -24.56
C GLN A 280 -15.38 10.52 -23.41
N ARG A 281 -16.28 9.67 -22.87
CA ARG A 281 -17.13 10.07 -21.73
C ARG A 281 -16.33 10.44 -20.49
N LEU A 282 -15.29 9.67 -20.17
CA LEU A 282 -14.41 9.95 -19.02
C LEU A 282 -13.68 11.28 -19.15
N ILE A 283 -13.03 11.51 -20.30
CA ILE A 283 -12.32 12.76 -20.59
C ILE A 283 -13.30 13.95 -20.64
N HIS A 284 -14.46 13.78 -21.26
CA HIS A 284 -15.48 14.83 -21.31
C HIS A 284 -15.98 15.22 -19.92
N ALA A 285 -16.30 14.25 -19.06
CA ALA A 285 -16.72 14.51 -17.68
C ALA A 285 -15.66 15.30 -16.90
N HIS A 286 -14.38 14.96 -17.07
CA HIS A 286 -13.26 15.70 -16.47
C HIS A 286 -13.14 17.13 -17.01
N SER A 287 -13.36 17.34 -18.30
CA SER A 287 -13.33 18.67 -18.91
C SER A 287 -14.40 19.62 -18.36
N GLN A 288 -15.57 19.10 -17.99
CA GLN A 288 -16.64 19.89 -17.35
C GLN A 288 -16.24 20.42 -15.96
N THR A 289 -15.29 19.76 -15.30
CA THR A 289 -14.71 20.23 -14.03
C THR A 289 -13.48 21.13 -14.21
N GLY A 290 -13.20 21.56 -15.45
CA GLY A 290 -12.07 22.44 -15.79
C GLY A 290 -10.76 21.72 -16.14
N GLY A 291 -10.77 20.38 -16.20
CA GLY A 291 -9.61 19.59 -16.60
C GLY A 291 -9.32 19.69 -18.11
N ARG A 292 -8.05 19.62 -18.49
CA ARG A 292 -7.63 19.53 -19.91
C ARG A 292 -6.75 18.30 -20.12
N SER A 293 -7.14 17.46 -21.07
CA SER A 293 -6.33 16.33 -21.51
C SER A 293 -5.43 16.76 -22.67
N ARG A 294 -4.20 16.24 -22.67
CA ARG A 294 -3.18 16.48 -23.69
C ARG A 294 -2.62 15.15 -24.17
N ILE A 295 -2.13 15.12 -25.39
CA ILE A 295 -1.35 14.00 -25.91
C ILE A 295 0.10 14.23 -25.47
N ARG A 296 0.68 13.25 -24.79
CA ARG A 296 2.10 13.21 -24.41
C ARG A 296 2.83 12.29 -25.39
N VAL A 297 3.77 12.83 -26.13
CA VAL A 297 4.69 12.04 -26.98
C VAL A 297 6.02 11.96 -26.26
N THR A 298 6.49 10.74 -26.03
CA THR A 298 7.77 10.46 -25.39
C THR A 298 8.76 9.97 -26.45
N LYS A 299 9.91 10.64 -26.54
CA LYS A 299 11.00 10.29 -27.47
C LYS A 299 12.24 9.86 -26.70
N LYS A 300 13.02 8.92 -27.24
CA LYS A 300 14.35 8.59 -26.71
C LYS A 300 15.29 9.77 -26.96
N LYS A 301 16.02 10.22 -25.93
CA LYS A 301 16.90 11.38 -26.05
C LYS A 301 18.06 11.14 -27.01
N GLU A 302 18.60 9.92 -27.02
CA GLU A 302 19.76 9.56 -27.80
C GLU A 302 19.46 9.45 -29.31
N THR A 303 18.31 8.88 -29.68
CA THR A 303 17.97 8.59 -31.07
C THR A 303 16.92 9.53 -31.66
N GLY A 304 16.16 10.24 -30.83
CA GLY A 304 14.99 11.03 -31.25
C GLY A 304 13.79 10.19 -31.66
N GLU A 305 13.89 8.85 -31.62
CA GLU A 305 12.80 7.94 -31.97
C GLU A 305 11.64 8.08 -30.98
N VAL A 306 10.42 8.08 -31.50
CA VAL A 306 9.20 8.06 -30.71
C VAL A 306 9.11 6.71 -29.99
N LYS A 307 9.11 6.76 -28.65
CA LYS A 307 8.92 5.58 -27.80
C LYS A 307 7.45 5.30 -27.59
N ASP A 308 6.68 6.33 -27.26
CA ASP A 308 5.25 6.20 -26.97
C ASP A 308 4.51 7.51 -27.23
N ALA A 309 3.22 7.42 -27.49
CA ALA A 309 2.30 8.55 -27.56
C ALA A 309 1.03 8.18 -26.80
N ILE A 310 0.72 8.90 -25.73
CA ILE A 310 -0.41 8.55 -24.86
C ILE A 310 -1.23 9.77 -24.45
N ILE A 311 -2.45 9.52 -24.00
CA ILE A 311 -3.30 10.47 -23.26
C ILE A 311 -3.43 9.95 -21.84
N LYS A 312 -2.87 10.67 -20.87
CA LYS A 312 -2.99 10.32 -19.44
C LYS A 312 -4.24 10.97 -18.86
N HIS A 313 -5.15 10.17 -18.35
CA HIS A 313 -6.40 10.61 -17.72
C HIS A 313 -6.41 10.21 -16.24
N ARG A 314 -6.40 11.19 -15.35
CA ARG A 314 -6.43 10.94 -13.90
C ARG A 314 -7.84 10.59 -13.44
N LEU A 315 -7.97 9.45 -12.76
CA LEU A 315 -9.23 9.03 -12.15
C LEU A 315 -9.38 9.59 -10.74
N ALA A 316 -8.40 9.31 -9.87
CA ALA A 316 -8.46 9.69 -8.48
C ALA A 316 -7.07 9.76 -7.83
N ASN A 317 -7.00 10.47 -6.71
CA ASN A 317 -5.83 10.51 -5.83
C ASN A 317 -6.26 10.19 -4.39
N LEU A 318 -5.35 9.56 -3.65
CA LEU A 318 -5.44 9.38 -2.20
C LEU A 318 -4.17 9.93 -1.55
N GLU A 319 -4.33 10.96 -0.73
CA GLU A 319 -3.24 11.54 0.05
C GLU A 319 -3.12 10.86 1.41
N ILE A 320 -1.89 10.55 1.81
CA ILE A 320 -1.57 9.92 3.09
C ILE A 320 -0.52 10.79 3.78
N SER A 321 -0.84 11.32 4.96
CA SER A 321 0.14 12.04 5.77
C SER A 321 1.00 11.03 6.53
N SER A 322 2.30 11.27 6.58
CA SER A 322 3.25 10.50 7.40
C SER A 322 4.09 11.47 8.23
N PRO A 323 3.58 11.93 9.38
CA PRO A 323 4.18 13.04 10.11
C PRO A 323 5.55 12.72 10.72
N ARG A 324 5.87 11.44 10.93
CA ARG A 324 7.13 10.96 11.49
C ARG A 324 8.24 10.76 10.45
N THR A 325 7.96 11.06 9.18
CA THR A 325 8.94 10.98 8.08
C THR A 325 9.00 12.30 7.33
N GLU A 326 10.04 12.48 6.51
CA GLU A 326 10.20 13.69 5.67
C GLU A 326 9.13 13.83 4.58
N TRP A 327 8.55 12.70 4.18
CA TRP A 327 7.59 12.62 3.09
C TRP A 327 6.21 12.15 3.53
N ASP A 328 5.21 12.71 2.87
CA ASP A 328 3.86 12.20 2.75
C ASP A 328 3.73 11.45 1.42
N TYR A 329 2.60 10.76 1.21
CA TYR A 329 2.36 9.98 0.00
C TYR A 329 1.14 10.47 -0.77
N ARG A 330 1.19 10.31 -2.08
CA ARG A 330 0.00 10.33 -2.93
C ARG A 330 -0.06 9.05 -3.73
N ILE A 331 -1.15 8.31 -3.61
CA ILE A 331 -1.47 7.18 -4.47
C ILE A 331 -2.41 7.68 -5.56
N GLY A 332 -1.94 7.70 -6.80
CA GLY A 332 -2.70 8.09 -7.98
C GLY A 332 -3.19 6.87 -8.75
N ILE A 333 -4.40 7.00 -9.31
CA ILE A 333 -4.95 6.07 -10.28
C ILE A 333 -5.18 6.85 -11.57
N ASN A 334 -4.56 6.40 -12.65
CA ASN A 334 -4.72 7.00 -13.97
C ASN A 334 -5.07 5.93 -15.01
N LEU A 335 -5.64 6.38 -16.12
CA LEU A 335 -5.69 5.63 -17.37
C LEU A 335 -4.63 6.21 -18.32
N GLU A 336 -3.77 5.36 -18.84
CA GLU A 336 -2.89 5.69 -19.95
C GLU A 336 -3.52 5.12 -21.23
N ILE A 337 -4.00 6.01 -22.10
CA ILE A 337 -4.65 5.66 -23.36
C ILE A 337 -3.64 5.85 -24.49
N ASP A 338 -3.30 4.77 -25.20
CA ASP A 338 -2.40 4.81 -26.33
C ASP A 338 -3.00 5.69 -27.46
N PHE A 339 -2.21 6.63 -27.96
CA PHE A 339 -2.54 7.48 -29.10
C PHE A 339 -1.93 6.89 -30.37
N VAL A 340 -2.74 6.09 -31.08
CA VAL A 340 -2.29 5.29 -32.24
C VAL A 340 -2.25 6.04 -33.58
N ARG A 341 -2.46 7.37 -33.58
CA ARG A 341 -2.57 8.16 -34.81
C ARG A 341 -1.24 8.87 -35.14
N PRO A 342 -1.04 9.27 -36.41
CA PRO A 342 0.15 10.01 -36.80
C PRO A 342 0.30 11.30 -35.98
N ILE A 343 1.52 11.61 -35.53
CA ILE A 343 1.80 12.72 -34.61
C ILE A 343 2.26 14.00 -35.33
N GLU A 344 2.51 13.93 -36.64
CA GLU A 344 3.18 14.98 -37.43
C GLU A 344 2.33 16.26 -37.53
N ASN A 345 1.01 16.11 -37.50
CA ASN A 345 0.07 17.22 -37.63
C ASN A 345 -0.53 17.68 -36.29
N LEU A 346 -0.03 17.15 -35.17
CA LEU A 346 -0.53 17.53 -33.85
C LEU A 346 -0.11 18.96 -33.52
N LYS A 347 -1.03 19.73 -32.95
CA LYS A 347 -0.76 21.09 -32.49
C LYS A 347 -0.03 21.06 -31.15
N PRO A 348 1.19 21.63 -31.02
CA PRO A 348 1.89 21.68 -29.75
C PRO A 348 1.09 22.44 -28.68
N ALA A 349 1.06 21.90 -27.47
CA ALA A 349 0.39 22.52 -26.32
C ALA A 349 1.30 23.58 -25.70
N LEU A 350 1.20 24.80 -26.21
CA LEU A 350 2.00 25.94 -25.77
C LEU A 350 1.27 26.78 -24.72
N GLU A 351 1.99 27.18 -23.68
CA GLU A 351 1.56 28.23 -22.77
C GLU A 351 1.93 29.60 -23.36
N ALA A 352 1.14 30.63 -23.04
CA ALA A 352 1.34 31.97 -23.57
C ALA A 352 2.77 32.48 -23.26
N GLY A 353 3.51 32.85 -24.31
CA GLY A 353 4.88 33.37 -24.19
C GLY A 353 5.98 32.31 -24.02
N LYS A 354 5.67 31.00 -24.09
CA LYS A 354 6.66 29.92 -24.04
C LYS A 354 6.87 29.29 -25.43
N THR A 355 8.08 28.79 -25.67
CA THR A 355 8.42 28.04 -26.89
C THR A 355 8.18 26.55 -26.70
N VAL A 356 8.20 25.78 -27.79
CA VAL A 356 8.06 24.31 -27.71
C VAL A 356 9.20 23.71 -26.89
N GLU A 357 10.42 24.20 -27.11
CA GLU A 357 11.65 23.73 -26.45
C GLU A 357 11.64 24.03 -24.95
N SER A 358 11.08 25.18 -24.53
CA SER A 358 10.98 25.50 -23.11
C SER A 358 9.87 24.71 -22.39
N MET A 359 8.92 24.16 -23.15
CA MET A 359 7.84 23.29 -22.65
C MET A 359 8.22 21.80 -22.64
N GLN A 360 9.23 21.39 -23.40
CA GLN A 360 9.75 20.02 -23.37
C GLN A 360 10.25 19.65 -21.98
N ARG A 361 9.91 18.43 -21.53
CA ARG A 361 10.44 17.88 -20.28
C ARG A 361 11.49 16.84 -20.61
N GLN A 362 12.72 17.11 -20.24
CA GLN A 362 13.80 16.13 -20.34
C GLN A 362 13.82 15.30 -19.05
N LYS A 363 13.64 13.99 -19.18
CA LYS A 363 13.60 13.04 -18.07
C LYS A 363 14.86 12.20 -18.10
N ASP A 364 15.56 12.16 -16.98
CA ASP A 364 16.65 11.23 -16.70
C ASP A 364 16.17 10.30 -15.58
N ARG A 365 15.90 9.04 -15.91
CA ARG A 365 15.16 8.11 -15.05
C ARG A 365 15.95 6.85 -14.78
N ILE A 366 16.08 6.52 -13.51
CA ILE A 366 16.66 5.28 -13.02
C ILE A 366 15.53 4.44 -12.41
N SER A 367 15.30 3.27 -12.99
CA SER A 367 14.18 2.38 -12.66
C SER A 367 14.69 1.10 -11.99
N TYR A 368 14.01 0.72 -10.90
CA TYR A 368 14.30 -0.45 -10.07
C TYR A 368 13.07 -1.34 -10.01
N ALA A 369 13.10 -2.53 -10.60
CA ALA A 369 11.92 -3.40 -10.70
C ALA A 369 12.16 -4.78 -10.05
N TRP A 370 11.17 -5.33 -9.36
CA TRP A 370 11.25 -6.66 -8.78
C TRP A 370 9.88 -7.33 -8.64
N LEU A 371 9.90 -8.67 -8.58
CA LEU A 371 8.71 -9.55 -8.45
C LEU A 371 7.66 -9.38 -9.56
N ASP A 372 8.01 -8.71 -10.66
CA ASP A 372 7.08 -8.30 -11.73
C ASP A 372 5.84 -7.57 -11.18
N ALA A 373 5.99 -6.91 -10.01
CA ALA A 373 4.90 -6.34 -9.24
C ALA A 373 5.15 -4.87 -8.88
N TYR A 374 6.41 -4.51 -8.62
CA TYR A 374 6.81 -3.19 -8.16
C TYR A 374 7.91 -2.63 -9.05
N GLN A 375 7.78 -1.37 -9.41
CA GLN A 375 8.83 -0.58 -10.03
C GLN A 375 9.00 0.72 -9.27
N VAL A 376 10.22 1.05 -8.85
CA VAL A 376 10.55 2.35 -8.27
C VAL A 376 11.34 3.15 -9.29
N ASP A 377 10.85 4.35 -9.60
CA ASP A 377 11.46 5.27 -10.55
C ASP A 377 12.01 6.48 -9.81
N LEU A 378 13.33 6.67 -9.91
CA LEU A 378 14.00 7.89 -9.46
C LEU A 378 14.26 8.75 -10.70
N THR A 379 13.54 9.87 -10.81
CA THR A 379 13.52 10.69 -12.02
C THR A 379 13.97 12.12 -11.75
N GLN A 380 14.94 12.60 -12.52
CA GLN A 380 15.24 14.02 -12.65
C GLN A 380 14.54 14.59 -13.88
N VAL A 381 13.68 15.58 -13.68
CA VAL A 381 12.94 16.26 -14.73
C VAL A 381 13.51 17.66 -14.92
N THR A 382 13.94 17.99 -16.13
CA THR A 382 14.39 19.34 -16.51
C THR A 382 13.41 19.94 -17.50
N GLN A 383 12.89 21.14 -17.21
CA GLN A 383 11.99 21.88 -18.09
C GLN A 383 12.36 23.36 -18.06
N GLY A 384 12.87 23.88 -19.18
CA GLY A 384 13.48 25.20 -19.23
C GLY A 384 14.60 25.33 -18.20
N MET A 385 14.49 26.29 -17.28
CA MET A 385 15.45 26.49 -16.17
C MET A 385 15.10 25.68 -14.91
N SER A 386 13.92 25.06 -14.85
CA SER A 386 13.47 24.31 -13.68
C SER A 386 14.04 22.89 -13.70
N LYS A 387 14.46 22.42 -12.52
CA LYS A 387 14.84 21.03 -12.27
C LYS A 387 14.03 20.51 -11.09
N ASN A 388 13.37 19.38 -11.30
CA ASN A 388 12.66 18.66 -10.25
C ASN A 388 13.25 17.25 -10.07
N HIS A 389 13.25 16.78 -8.83
CA HIS A 389 13.63 15.41 -8.50
C HIS A 389 12.42 14.70 -7.93
N GLU A 390 12.07 13.57 -8.52
CA GLU A 390 10.85 12.82 -8.24
C GLU A 390 11.21 11.37 -7.90
N LEU A 391 10.42 10.77 -7.01
CA LEU A 391 10.45 9.34 -6.69
C LEU A 391 9.03 8.82 -6.79
N GLU A 392 8.86 7.77 -7.58
CA GLU A 392 7.58 7.14 -7.89
C GLU A 392 7.71 5.64 -7.67
N LEU A 393 6.64 4.99 -7.23
CA LEU A 393 6.51 3.54 -7.16
C LEU A 393 5.26 3.12 -7.91
N GLU A 394 5.43 2.36 -8.98
CA GLU A 394 4.35 1.83 -9.80
C GLU A 394 4.07 0.37 -9.45
N LEU A 395 2.77 0.03 -9.44
CA LEU A 395 2.29 -1.34 -9.35
C LEU A 395 1.99 -1.91 -10.72
N ASP A 396 2.41 -3.15 -10.98
CA ASP A 396 2.04 -3.83 -12.23
C ASP A 396 0.53 -4.01 -12.32
N SER A 397 -0.04 -3.39 -13.36
CA SER A 397 -1.48 -3.32 -13.55
C SER A 397 -2.09 -4.69 -13.87
N LYS A 398 -1.39 -5.55 -14.60
CA LYS A 398 -1.88 -6.88 -14.97
C LYS A 398 -1.98 -7.78 -13.73
N MET A 399 -0.96 -7.75 -12.88
CA MET A 399 -0.91 -8.48 -11.62
C MET A 399 -2.00 -7.98 -10.67
N LEU A 400 -2.13 -6.66 -10.52
CA LEU A 400 -3.17 -6.04 -9.71
C LEU A 400 -4.57 -6.48 -10.16
N LEU A 401 -4.87 -6.36 -11.45
CA LEU A 401 -6.17 -6.70 -12.02
C LEU A 401 -6.46 -8.21 -11.94
N SER A 402 -5.45 -9.05 -12.17
CA SER A 402 -5.57 -10.52 -12.06
C SER A 402 -5.96 -10.95 -10.64
N HIS A 403 -5.29 -10.42 -9.62
CA HIS A 403 -5.60 -10.74 -8.22
C HIS A 403 -6.91 -10.10 -7.75
N ALA A 404 -7.25 -8.91 -8.26
CA ALA A 404 -8.54 -8.28 -8.02
C ALA A 404 -9.70 -9.10 -8.60
N ASP A 405 -9.54 -9.66 -9.81
CA ASP A 405 -10.56 -10.50 -10.44
C ASP A 405 -10.74 -11.83 -9.71
N LYS A 406 -9.64 -12.44 -9.22
CA LYS A 406 -9.71 -13.59 -8.30
C LYS A 406 -10.47 -13.23 -7.02
N ALA A 407 -10.20 -12.07 -6.43
CA ALA A 407 -10.93 -11.59 -5.25
C ALA A 407 -12.43 -11.42 -5.53
N ARG A 408 -12.82 -10.87 -6.70
CA ARG A 408 -14.23 -10.74 -7.10
C ARG A 408 -14.92 -12.11 -7.23
N ARG A 409 -14.20 -13.11 -7.73
CA ARG A 409 -14.67 -14.51 -7.84
C ARG A 409 -14.61 -15.28 -6.52
N LYS A 410 -14.18 -14.65 -5.41
CA LYS A 410 -13.96 -15.28 -4.10
C LYS A 410 -12.92 -16.42 -4.15
N GLU A 411 -11.97 -16.31 -5.06
CA GLU A 411 -10.84 -17.23 -5.19
C GLU A 411 -9.66 -16.77 -4.31
N PRO A 412 -8.76 -17.70 -3.93
CA PRO A 412 -7.49 -17.35 -3.33
C PRO A 412 -6.74 -16.32 -4.18
N ASN A 413 -6.33 -15.22 -3.55
CA ASN A 413 -5.71 -14.09 -4.23
C ASN A 413 -4.69 -13.40 -3.30
N GLN A 414 -3.97 -12.42 -3.85
CA GLN A 414 -2.93 -11.65 -3.16
C GLN A 414 -3.18 -10.15 -3.29
N PHE A 415 -4.41 -9.73 -3.57
CA PHE A 415 -4.73 -8.33 -3.86
C PHE A 415 -4.31 -7.40 -2.71
N GLU A 416 -4.75 -7.72 -1.49
CA GLU A 416 -4.40 -6.95 -0.29
C GLU A 416 -2.91 -7.09 0.07
N SER A 417 -2.30 -8.26 -0.18
CA SER A 417 -0.87 -8.49 0.04
C SER A 417 -0.01 -7.63 -0.89
N LEU A 418 -0.40 -7.46 -2.16
CA LEU A 418 0.29 -6.58 -3.12
C LEU A 418 0.26 -5.12 -2.65
N ILE A 419 -0.89 -4.66 -2.17
CA ILE A 419 -1.06 -3.29 -1.69
C ILE A 419 -0.29 -3.06 -0.39
N THR A 420 -0.30 -4.05 0.51
CA THR A 420 0.50 -4.02 1.73
C THR A 420 2.00 -3.99 1.39
N GLY A 421 2.42 -4.76 0.39
CA GLY A 421 3.79 -4.71 -0.14
C GLY A 421 4.16 -3.32 -0.67
N MET A 422 3.27 -2.69 -1.47
CA MET A 422 3.45 -1.30 -1.92
C MET A 422 3.65 -0.36 -0.72
N MET A 423 2.73 -0.38 0.25
CA MET A 423 2.80 0.48 1.44
C MET A 423 4.07 0.25 2.26
N ASN A 424 4.52 -1.00 2.39
CA ASN A 424 5.75 -1.32 3.09
C ASN A 424 6.98 -0.76 2.36
N ASN A 425 7.02 -0.80 1.03
CA ASN A 425 8.09 -0.16 0.27
C ASN A 425 8.06 1.37 0.42
N LEU A 426 6.88 2.00 0.43
CA LEU A 426 6.72 3.43 0.74
C LEU A 426 7.36 3.79 2.09
N ARG A 427 7.00 3.02 3.12
CA ARG A 427 7.48 3.21 4.50
C ARG A 427 8.98 3.00 4.64
N VAL A 428 9.55 1.98 4.00
CA VAL A 428 10.99 1.69 4.05
C VAL A 428 11.79 2.84 3.44
N LEU A 429 11.42 3.28 2.24
CA LEU A 429 12.15 4.37 1.56
C LEU A 429 12.00 5.71 2.29
N SER A 430 10.84 5.99 2.88
CA SER A 430 10.68 7.20 3.71
C SER A 430 11.51 7.18 4.99
N ARG A 431 11.60 6.03 5.66
CA ARG A 431 12.40 5.89 6.89
C ARG A 431 13.88 6.02 6.61
N GLU A 432 14.37 5.45 5.51
CA GLU A 432 15.76 5.61 5.08
C GLU A 432 16.13 7.10 4.92
N MET A 433 15.17 7.91 4.48
CA MET A 433 15.37 9.33 4.25
C MET A 433 15.22 10.21 5.47
N THR A 434 14.45 9.73 6.43
CA THR A 434 14.21 10.46 7.67
C THR A 434 15.47 10.39 8.51
N PRO A 435 16.07 11.53 8.90
CA PRO A 435 17.21 11.52 9.81
C PRO A 435 16.86 10.77 11.09
N SER A 436 17.80 9.97 11.60
CA SER A 436 17.66 9.33 12.91
C SER A 436 17.35 10.42 13.94
N ALA A 437 16.26 10.29 14.69
CA ALA A 437 16.04 11.16 15.82
C ALA A 437 17.29 11.11 16.72
N PRO A 438 17.78 12.24 17.24
CA PRO A 438 18.84 12.19 18.24
C PRO A 438 18.35 11.29 19.37
N VAL A 439 19.14 10.26 19.68
CA VAL A 439 18.87 9.38 20.82
C VAL A 439 18.76 10.28 22.05
N ALA A 440 17.58 10.32 22.66
CA ALA A 440 17.28 11.15 23.81
C ALA A 440 17.96 10.62 25.07
#